data_AF-A0A4Y9YAV7-F1
#
_entry.id   AF-A0A4Y9YAV7-F1
#
_cell.length_a   1.000
_cell.length_b   1.000
_cell.length_c   1.000
_cell.angle_alpha   90.00
_cell.angle_beta   90.00
_cell.angle_gamma   90.00
#
_symmetry.space_group_name_H-M   'P 1'
#
loop_
_entity.id
_entity.type
_entity.pdbx_description
1 polymer ?
#
loop_
_entity_poly.entity_id
_entity_poly.type
_entity_poly.pdbx_seq_one_letter_code
_entity_poly.pdbx_strand_id
1 'polypeptide(L)'
;MRTTHFVFVPGPLDAAVNSALPRWPLMSSFIARLKSRIPKVHFGSNPCRIKFFEQEIVIFRENLMARMLRNLVGVKPNVHTDDLKRYLVQSILDQSHLVPLTTSIQPVLHDFDHTLRLYPLPTTVVLADKYDRYQMTYEGCHVFNPGSFVGSSFTFSAYTPSRRESEECVLDLEGE
;
A
#
# COMPACT_ATOMS: atom_id res chain seq x y z
N MET A 1 10.95 -16.11 -15.30
CA MET A 1 10.56 -14.74 -15.68
C MET A 1 9.55 -14.63 -16.83
N ARG A 2 9.34 -15.64 -17.71
CA ARG A 2 8.40 -15.52 -18.85
C ARG A 2 6.91 -15.37 -18.46
N THR A 3 6.53 -15.75 -17.25
CA THR A 3 5.13 -15.72 -16.76
C THR A 3 4.83 -14.61 -15.77
N THR A 4 5.85 -14.01 -15.15
CA THR A 4 5.70 -13.01 -14.10
C THR A 4 5.38 -11.63 -14.69
N HIS A 5 4.44 -10.92 -14.06
CA HIS A 5 4.13 -9.53 -14.35
C HIS A 5 4.68 -8.65 -13.24
N PHE A 6 5.36 -7.56 -13.62
CA PHE A 6 5.87 -6.58 -12.67
C PHE A 6 4.97 -5.36 -12.65
N VAL A 7 4.52 -4.94 -11.47
CA VAL A 7 3.71 -3.73 -11.28
C VAL A 7 4.49 -2.76 -10.42
N PHE A 8 4.77 -1.58 -10.96
CA PHE A 8 5.43 -0.50 -10.24
C PHE A 8 4.40 0.52 -9.78
N VAL A 9 4.32 0.74 -8.46
CA VAL A 9 3.45 1.73 -7.82
C VAL A 9 4.31 2.86 -7.25
N PRO A 10 4.10 4.11 -7.65
CA PRO A 10 4.95 5.23 -7.24
C PRO A 10 4.75 5.59 -5.76
N GLY A 11 5.85 5.81 -5.05
CA GLY A 11 5.87 6.27 -3.66
C GLY A 11 5.82 7.80 -3.51
N PRO A 12 5.81 8.30 -2.25
CA PRO A 12 5.78 9.74 -1.96
C PRO A 12 7.08 10.49 -2.26
N LEU A 13 8.20 9.78 -2.36
CA LEU A 13 9.52 10.36 -2.62
C LEU A 13 9.97 10.19 -4.08
N ASP A 14 9.12 9.58 -4.92
CA ASP A 14 9.45 9.38 -6.33
C ASP A 14 9.26 10.68 -7.12
N ALA A 15 9.98 10.79 -8.23
CA ALA A 15 9.93 11.92 -9.16
C ALA A 15 8.62 11.95 -9.98
N ALA A 16 7.48 11.81 -9.30
CA ALA A 16 6.16 12.07 -9.84
C ALA A 16 5.81 13.56 -9.63
N VAL A 17 5.04 14.10 -10.56
CA VAL A 17 4.80 15.56 -10.70
C VAL A 17 4.13 16.19 -9.48
N ASN A 18 3.44 15.43 -8.61
CA ASN A 18 2.66 15.98 -7.50
C ASN A 18 2.75 15.14 -6.21
N SER A 19 2.77 15.84 -5.06
CA SER A 19 2.59 15.25 -3.72
C SER A 19 1.14 14.85 -3.44
N ALA A 20 0.19 15.35 -4.24
CA ALA A 20 -1.24 15.08 -4.15
C ALA A 20 -1.61 13.67 -4.63
N LEU A 21 -2.70 13.15 -4.07
CA LEU A 21 -3.28 11.87 -4.49
C LEU A 21 -4.46 12.07 -5.45
N PRO A 22 -4.73 11.11 -6.35
CA PRO A 22 -3.88 9.97 -6.68
C PRO A 22 -2.60 10.42 -7.40
N ARG A 23 -1.50 9.69 -7.19
CA ARG A 23 -0.25 9.96 -7.91
C ARG A 23 -0.27 9.31 -9.27
N TRP A 24 0.16 10.08 -10.26
CA TRP A 24 0.35 9.61 -11.61
C TRP A 24 1.50 8.59 -11.69
N PRO A 25 1.45 7.65 -12.66
CA PRO A 25 2.56 6.77 -12.93
C PRO A 25 3.84 7.54 -13.24
N LEU A 26 4.98 6.86 -13.10
CA LEU A 26 6.28 7.40 -13.48
C LEU A 26 6.29 7.82 -14.97
N MET A 27 7.12 8.82 -15.29
CA MET A 27 7.23 9.34 -16.67
C MET A 27 7.77 8.29 -17.64
N SER A 28 7.18 8.23 -18.84
CA SER A 28 7.55 7.27 -19.89
C SER A 28 9.02 7.39 -20.31
N SER A 29 9.60 8.59 -20.26
CA SER A 29 11.01 8.86 -20.56
C SER A 29 11.96 8.12 -19.62
N PHE A 30 11.66 8.07 -18.32
CA PHE A 30 12.45 7.34 -17.32
C PHE A 30 12.33 5.82 -17.52
N ILE A 31 11.16 5.37 -17.94
CA ILE A 31 10.78 3.97 -18.01
C ILE A 31 11.16 3.30 -19.32
N ALA A 32 11.39 4.06 -20.41
CA ALA A 32 11.55 3.52 -21.76
C ALA A 32 12.60 2.38 -21.84
N ARG A 33 13.73 2.54 -21.14
CA ARG A 33 14.79 1.53 -21.07
C ARG A 33 14.40 0.28 -20.29
N LEU A 34 13.57 0.42 -19.27
CA LEU A 34 13.09 -0.70 -18.45
C LEU A 34 12.01 -1.49 -19.21
N LYS A 35 11.09 -0.77 -19.87
CA LYS A 35 10.02 -1.35 -20.69
C LYS A 35 10.54 -2.09 -21.91
N SER A 36 11.68 -1.66 -22.50
CA SER A 36 12.29 -2.39 -23.61
C SER A 36 12.98 -3.69 -23.19
N ARG A 37 13.45 -3.78 -21.94
CA ARG A 37 14.11 -4.98 -21.38
C ARG A 37 13.13 -5.98 -20.79
N ILE A 38 12.07 -5.52 -20.14
CA ILE A 38 11.10 -6.36 -19.45
C ILE A 38 9.77 -6.31 -20.22
N PRO A 39 9.36 -7.40 -20.90
CA PRO A 39 8.17 -7.39 -21.76
C PRO A 39 6.85 -7.27 -20.97
N LYS A 40 6.83 -7.69 -19.70
CA LYS A 40 5.63 -7.76 -18.84
C LYS A 40 5.72 -6.80 -17.66
N VAL A 41 5.83 -5.51 -17.95
CA VAL A 41 5.90 -4.45 -16.94
C VAL A 41 4.72 -3.48 -17.06
N HIS A 42 4.12 -3.17 -15.92
CA HIS A 42 3.00 -2.26 -15.77
C HIS A 42 3.38 -1.16 -14.78
N PHE A 43 3.07 0.09 -15.12
CA PHE A 43 3.30 1.24 -14.26
C PHE A 43 1.94 1.78 -13.84
N GLY A 44 1.60 1.62 -12.57
CA GLY A 44 0.32 2.00 -12.00
C GLY A 44 0.34 3.40 -11.40
N SER A 45 -0.83 3.95 -11.14
CA SER A 45 -1.02 5.07 -10.23
C SER A 45 -0.83 4.63 -8.77
N ASN A 46 -0.82 5.58 -7.85
CA ASN A 46 -0.93 5.29 -6.41
C ASN A 46 -2.13 6.06 -5.83
N PRO A 47 -3.18 5.36 -5.34
CA PRO A 47 -3.31 3.90 -5.26
C PRO A 47 -3.47 3.22 -6.62
N CYS A 48 -3.27 1.91 -6.63
CA CYS A 48 -3.51 1.02 -7.75
C CYS A 48 -4.48 -0.09 -7.32
N ARG A 49 -5.31 -0.57 -8.25
CA ARG A 49 -6.21 -1.72 -8.02
C ARG A 49 -5.89 -2.82 -9.00
N ILE A 50 -5.75 -4.03 -8.49
CA ILE A 50 -5.53 -5.24 -9.28
C ILE A 50 -6.74 -6.12 -9.09
N LYS A 51 -7.44 -6.40 -10.19
CA LYS A 51 -8.53 -7.37 -10.21
C LYS A 51 -7.99 -8.72 -10.65
N PHE A 52 -8.08 -9.71 -9.78
CA PHE A 52 -7.66 -11.07 -10.05
C PHE A 52 -8.85 -12.02 -9.83
N PHE A 53 -9.48 -12.43 -10.93
CA PHE A 53 -10.77 -13.13 -10.93
C PHE A 53 -11.84 -12.36 -10.13
N GLU A 54 -12.36 -12.96 -9.06
CA GLU A 54 -13.36 -12.37 -8.16
C GLU A 54 -12.74 -11.50 -7.06
N GLN A 55 -11.41 -11.43 -6.99
CA GLN A 55 -10.71 -10.71 -5.94
C GLN A 55 -10.30 -9.32 -6.41
N GLU A 56 -10.47 -8.37 -5.50
CA GLU A 56 -9.97 -7.01 -5.65
C GLU A 56 -8.84 -6.78 -4.65
N ILE A 57 -7.66 -6.46 -5.18
CA ILE A 57 -6.46 -6.16 -4.40
C ILE A 57 -6.14 -4.67 -4.60
N VAL A 58 -6.25 -3.90 -3.53
CA VAL A 58 -5.93 -2.46 -3.54
C VAL A 58 -4.53 -2.28 -2.98
N ILE A 59 -3.65 -1.61 -3.73
CA ILE A 59 -2.29 -1.30 -3.31
C ILE A 59 -2.17 0.20 -3.11
N PHE A 60 -1.72 0.59 -1.93
CA PHE A 60 -1.53 1.98 -1.57
C PHE A 60 -0.18 2.18 -0.88
N ARG A 61 0.66 3.03 -1.47
CA ARG A 61 2.01 3.35 -0.96
C ARG A 61 2.04 4.74 -0.35
N GLU A 62 1.92 4.84 0.96
CA GLU A 62 2.03 6.11 1.68
C GLU A 62 2.47 5.85 3.12
N ASN A 63 3.09 6.83 3.78
CA ASN A 63 3.43 6.71 5.19
C ASN A 63 2.21 7.07 6.07
N LEU A 64 1.15 6.26 5.94
CA LEU A 64 -0.17 6.55 6.50
C LEU A 64 -0.18 6.47 8.02
N MET A 65 0.50 5.49 8.62
CA MET A 65 0.59 5.33 10.07
C MET A 65 1.19 6.60 10.72
N ALA A 66 2.32 7.06 10.19
CA ALA A 66 2.98 8.26 10.69
C ALA A 66 2.10 9.51 10.52
N ARG A 67 1.31 9.60 9.44
CA ARG A 67 0.38 10.72 9.20
C ARG A 67 -0.80 10.68 10.17
N MET A 68 -1.39 9.52 10.42
CA MET A 68 -2.51 9.39 11.34
C MET A 68 -2.09 9.65 12.79
N LEU A 69 -0.94 9.11 13.22
CA LEU A 69 -0.42 9.35 14.58
C LEU A 69 -0.14 10.82 14.86
N ARG A 70 0.33 11.60 13.87
CA ARG A 70 0.55 13.05 14.04
C ARG A 70 -0.74 13.87 14.16
N ASN A 71 -1.87 13.33 13.72
CA ASN A 71 -3.16 14.04 13.69
C ASN A 71 -4.20 13.39 14.61
N LEU A 72 -3.74 12.57 15.55
CA LEU A 72 -4.61 11.91 16.50
C LEU A 72 -5.11 12.92 17.55
N VAL A 73 -6.42 12.95 17.80
CA VAL A 73 -7.03 13.84 18.79
C VAL A 73 -6.75 13.35 20.22
N GLY A 74 -6.63 12.04 20.43
CA GLY A 74 -6.28 11.46 21.72
C GLY A 74 -5.95 9.97 21.60
N VAL A 75 -4.95 9.53 22.38
CA VAL A 75 -4.60 8.11 22.54
C VAL A 75 -5.29 7.60 23.80
N LYS A 76 -5.86 6.39 23.78
CA LYS A 76 -6.29 5.74 25.02
C LYS A 76 -5.06 5.52 25.92
N PRO A 77 -5.18 5.63 27.26
CA PRO A 77 -4.09 5.25 28.15
C PRO A 77 -3.80 3.75 28.03
N ASN A 78 -2.52 3.35 28.15
CA ASN A 78 -2.04 1.95 28.09
C ASN A 78 -2.16 1.24 26.72
N VAL A 79 -1.94 1.96 25.61
CA VAL A 79 -2.01 1.36 24.27
C VAL A 79 -0.66 0.75 23.89
N HIS A 80 -0.68 -0.52 23.48
CA HIS A 80 0.51 -1.20 22.95
C HIS A 80 0.65 -0.95 21.44
N THR A 81 1.85 -1.16 20.90
CA THR A 81 2.14 -0.97 19.46
C THR A 81 1.22 -1.80 18.55
N ASP A 82 0.83 -3.00 18.99
CA ASP A 82 -0.05 -3.86 18.20
C ASP A 82 -1.49 -3.36 18.14
N ASP A 83 -1.97 -2.71 19.20
CA ASP A 83 -3.28 -2.07 19.21
C ASP A 83 -3.34 -0.90 18.22
N LEU A 84 -2.23 -0.15 18.06
CA LEU A 84 -2.16 0.96 17.11
C LEU A 84 -2.34 0.47 15.66
N LYS A 85 -1.75 -0.66 15.30
CA LYS A 85 -1.88 -1.27 13.96
C LYS A 85 -3.34 -1.64 13.70
N ARG A 86 -4.01 -2.22 14.70
CA ARG A 86 -5.43 -2.57 14.62
C ARG A 86 -6.31 -1.33 14.47
N TYR A 87 -6.08 -0.28 15.27
CA TYR A 87 -6.84 0.96 15.19
C TYR A 87 -6.67 1.66 13.84
N LEU A 88 -5.48 1.62 13.26
CA LEU A 88 -5.23 2.13 11.92
C LEU A 88 -6.13 1.45 10.89
N VAL A 89 -6.10 0.11 10.83
CA VAL A 89 -6.87 -0.66 9.86
C VAL A 89 -8.37 -0.49 10.08
N GLN A 90 -8.83 -0.53 11.33
CA GLN A 90 -10.24 -0.26 11.67
C GLN A 90 -10.67 1.11 11.17
N SER A 91 -9.89 2.15 11.46
CA SER A 91 -10.21 3.52 11.02
C SER A 91 -10.32 3.64 9.50
N ILE A 92 -9.44 2.98 8.74
CA ILE A 92 -9.44 3.04 7.27
C ILE A 92 -10.65 2.30 6.68
N LEU A 93 -10.93 1.09 7.18
CA LEU A 93 -12.00 0.25 6.67
C LEU A 93 -13.38 0.77 7.09
N ASP A 94 -13.54 1.19 8.34
CA ASP A 94 -14.81 1.76 8.85
C ASP A 94 -15.14 3.08 8.15
N GLN A 95 -14.12 3.92 7.85
CA GLN A 95 -14.32 5.14 7.04
C GLN A 95 -14.47 4.85 5.54
N SER A 96 -14.21 3.61 5.10
CA SER A 96 -14.27 3.19 3.69
C SER A 96 -13.46 4.12 2.75
N HIS A 97 -12.34 4.66 3.23
CA HIS A 97 -11.49 5.58 2.48
C HIS A 97 -10.02 5.39 2.85
N LEU A 98 -9.13 5.31 1.85
CA LEU A 98 -7.69 5.09 2.07
C LEU A 98 -7.02 6.24 2.86
N VAL A 99 -7.59 7.44 2.79
CA VAL A 99 -7.05 8.64 3.43
C VAL A 99 -8.16 9.33 4.22
N PRO A 100 -8.43 8.89 5.46
CA PRO A 100 -9.41 9.55 6.34
C PRO A 100 -8.76 10.78 7.02
N LEU A 101 -8.17 11.67 6.23
CA LEU A 101 -7.45 12.87 6.70
C LEU A 101 -7.90 14.10 5.93
N THR A 102 -7.71 15.27 6.51
CA THR A 102 -8.06 16.54 5.86
C THR A 102 -7.10 16.86 4.70
N THR A 103 -7.59 17.64 3.73
CA THR A 103 -6.84 18.07 2.55
C THR A 103 -5.57 18.84 2.88
N SER A 104 -5.53 19.52 4.03
CA SER A 104 -4.35 20.23 4.53
C SER A 104 -3.20 19.28 4.89
N ILE A 105 -3.51 18.06 5.35
CA ILE A 105 -2.51 17.04 5.72
C ILE A 105 -2.11 16.23 4.49
N GLN A 106 -3.11 15.80 3.71
CA GLN A 106 -2.92 15.03 2.50
C GLN A 106 -3.78 15.64 1.39
N PRO A 107 -3.19 16.37 0.44
CA PRO A 107 -3.96 16.91 -0.68
C PRO A 107 -4.45 15.78 -1.57
N VAL A 108 -5.75 15.80 -1.86
CA VAL A 108 -6.42 14.89 -2.79
C VAL A 108 -7.00 15.73 -3.92
N LEU A 109 -6.76 15.31 -5.16
CA LEU A 109 -7.39 15.89 -6.33
C LEU A 109 -8.88 15.57 -6.30
N HIS A 110 -9.70 16.61 -6.18
CA HIS A 110 -11.15 16.47 -6.00
C HIS A 110 -11.81 15.61 -7.10
N ASP A 111 -11.38 15.77 -8.35
CA ASP A 111 -11.91 15.01 -9.49
C ASP A 111 -11.71 13.49 -9.35
N PHE A 112 -10.67 13.08 -8.60
CA PHE A 112 -10.25 11.69 -8.46
C PHE A 112 -10.43 11.14 -7.03
N ASP A 113 -11.17 11.84 -6.16
CA ASP A 113 -11.48 11.38 -4.79
C ASP A 113 -12.10 9.97 -4.77
N HIS A 114 -12.97 9.70 -5.75
CA HIS A 114 -13.62 8.39 -5.91
C HIS A 114 -12.65 7.21 -6.04
N THR A 115 -11.41 7.44 -6.51
CA THR A 115 -10.40 6.38 -6.67
C THR A 115 -9.86 5.86 -5.34
N LEU A 116 -9.93 6.69 -4.28
CA LEU A 116 -9.41 6.40 -2.94
C LEU A 116 -10.43 5.66 -2.04
N ARG A 117 -11.68 5.51 -2.49
CA ARG A 117 -12.77 4.91 -1.71
C ARG A 117 -12.67 3.38 -1.65
N LEU A 118 -12.75 2.79 -0.47
CA LEU A 118 -12.75 1.34 -0.27
C LEU A 118 -14.16 0.73 -0.27
N TYR A 119 -15.12 1.39 -0.91
CA TYR A 119 -16.49 0.90 -1.04
C TYR A 119 -16.79 0.51 -2.50
N PRO A 120 -17.21 -0.73 -2.80
CA PRO A 120 -17.41 -1.86 -1.87
C PRO A 120 -16.08 -2.36 -1.26
N LEU A 121 -16.16 -3.03 -0.10
CA LEU A 121 -15.00 -3.55 0.62
C LEU A 121 -14.19 -4.51 -0.28
N PRO A 122 -12.90 -4.23 -0.54
CA PRO A 122 -12.07 -5.10 -1.36
C PRO A 122 -11.73 -6.40 -0.61
N THR A 123 -11.24 -7.39 -1.35
CA THR A 123 -10.77 -8.66 -0.76
C THR A 123 -9.48 -8.45 0.03
N THR A 124 -8.58 -7.61 -0.49
CA THR A 124 -7.28 -7.38 0.13
C THR A 124 -6.82 -5.93 -0.05
N VAL A 125 -6.28 -5.34 1.01
CA VAL A 125 -5.65 -4.02 0.98
C VAL A 125 -4.18 -4.13 1.40
N VAL A 126 -3.30 -3.72 0.52
CA VAL A 126 -1.86 -3.63 0.76
C VAL A 126 -1.52 -2.20 1.12
N LEU A 127 -1.28 -1.97 2.41
CA LEU A 127 -0.85 -0.68 2.94
C LEU A 127 0.67 -0.67 3.03
N ALA A 128 1.34 -0.27 1.94
CA ALA A 128 2.79 -0.18 1.90
C ALA A 128 3.27 1.08 2.64
N ASP A 129 3.63 0.91 3.91
CA ASP A 129 4.20 1.95 4.78
C ASP A 129 5.66 1.59 5.13
N LYS A 130 6.45 2.59 5.52
CA LYS A 130 7.76 2.40 6.16
C LYS A 130 7.65 1.84 7.59
N TYR A 131 6.45 1.89 8.19
CA TYR A 131 6.20 1.33 9.52
C TYR A 131 6.45 -0.18 9.59
N ASP A 132 6.48 -0.71 10.82
CA ASP A 132 6.62 -2.15 11.06
C ASP A 132 5.57 -2.94 10.30
N ARG A 133 5.97 -4.15 9.88
CA ARG A 133 5.09 -5.08 9.19
C ARG A 133 3.92 -5.49 10.08
N TYR A 134 2.81 -5.79 9.43
CA TYR A 134 1.66 -6.38 10.09
C TYR A 134 0.75 -7.04 9.06
N GLN A 135 -0.01 -8.00 9.55
CA GLN A 135 -1.10 -8.64 8.81
C GLN A 135 -2.31 -8.71 9.74
N MET A 136 -3.47 -8.38 9.21
CA MET A 136 -4.72 -8.45 9.96
C MET A 136 -5.88 -8.66 9.00
N THR A 137 -6.85 -9.47 9.40
CA THR A 137 -8.11 -9.61 8.68
C THR A 137 -9.21 -8.95 9.48
N TYR A 138 -9.96 -8.04 8.85
CA TYR A 138 -11.06 -7.29 9.48
C TYR A 138 -12.25 -7.24 8.52
N GLU A 139 -13.45 -7.59 9.02
CA GLU A 139 -14.70 -7.63 8.23
C GLU A 139 -14.56 -8.40 6.88
N GLY A 140 -13.74 -9.46 6.87
CA GLY A 140 -13.48 -10.27 5.68
C GLY A 140 -12.49 -9.65 4.66
N CYS A 141 -12.00 -8.43 4.91
CA CYS A 141 -10.92 -7.81 4.15
C CYS A 141 -9.57 -8.12 4.79
N HIS A 142 -8.65 -8.68 4.01
CA HIS A 142 -7.29 -8.95 4.46
C HIS A 142 -6.40 -7.72 4.24
N VAL A 143 -5.79 -7.21 5.30
CA VAL A 143 -4.93 -6.01 5.25
C VAL A 143 -3.54 -6.36 5.72
N PHE A 144 -2.53 -6.02 4.93
CA PHE A 144 -1.14 -6.22 5.34
C PHE A 144 -0.23 -5.09 4.88
N ASN A 145 0.83 -4.90 5.65
CA ASN A 145 1.94 -4.02 5.34
C ASN A 145 3.22 -4.85 5.16
N PRO A 146 3.83 -4.87 3.97
CA PRO A 146 5.10 -5.56 3.76
C PRO A 146 6.30 -4.88 4.45
N GLY A 147 6.18 -3.61 4.84
CA GLY A 147 7.26 -2.82 5.44
C GLY A 147 8.28 -2.32 4.41
N SER A 148 9.37 -1.74 4.92
CA SER A 148 10.47 -1.26 4.07
C SER A 148 11.40 -2.40 3.69
N PHE A 149 11.56 -2.65 2.38
CA PHE A 149 12.46 -3.70 1.87
C PHE A 149 13.94 -3.45 2.20
N VAL A 150 14.36 -2.18 2.20
CA VAL A 150 15.73 -1.76 2.53
C VAL A 150 15.73 -1.16 3.93
N GLY A 151 16.56 -1.68 4.84
CA GLY A 151 16.66 -1.20 6.22
C GLY A 151 17.28 -2.21 7.18
N SER A 152 16.47 -3.14 7.70
CA SER A 152 16.90 -4.15 8.69
C SER A 152 17.20 -5.50 8.04
N SER A 153 16.27 -6.03 7.26
CA SER A 153 16.41 -7.28 6.52
C SER A 153 15.58 -7.24 5.23
N PHE A 154 16.02 -7.97 4.21
CA PHE A 154 15.37 -8.01 2.90
C PHE A 154 14.06 -8.78 2.99
N THR A 155 12.97 -8.07 3.30
CA THR A 155 11.71 -8.69 3.67
C THR A 155 10.60 -8.27 2.74
N PHE A 156 9.78 -9.25 2.36
CA PHE A 156 8.65 -9.04 1.47
C PHE A 156 7.49 -9.95 1.89
N SER A 157 6.28 -9.60 1.48
CA SER A 157 5.09 -10.42 1.76
C SER A 157 4.65 -11.13 0.48
N ALA A 158 4.36 -12.43 0.60
CA ALA A 158 3.77 -13.24 -0.46
C ALA A 158 2.27 -13.40 -0.20
N TYR A 159 1.43 -12.84 -1.06
CA TYR A 159 -0.02 -13.01 -0.97
C TYR A 159 -0.48 -14.17 -1.87
N THR A 160 -1.11 -15.18 -1.28
CA THR A 160 -1.64 -16.33 -2.02
C THR A 160 -3.14 -16.14 -2.27
N PRO A 161 -3.58 -15.80 -3.50
CA PRO A 161 -4.98 -15.46 -3.76
C PRO A 161 -5.92 -16.63 -3.51
N SER A 162 -5.50 -17.89 -3.70
CA SER A 162 -6.36 -19.05 -3.43
C SER A 162 -6.74 -19.19 -1.95
N ARG A 163 -5.84 -18.81 -1.04
CA ARG A 163 -6.04 -18.87 0.42
C ARG A 163 -6.52 -17.55 1.01
N ARG A 164 -6.32 -16.44 0.29
CA ARG A 164 -6.54 -15.07 0.79
C ARG A 164 -5.71 -14.75 2.05
N GLU A 165 -4.53 -15.35 2.12
CA GLU A 165 -3.59 -15.21 3.24
C GLU A 165 -2.28 -14.60 2.72
N SER A 166 -1.68 -13.72 3.52
CA SER A 166 -0.31 -13.25 3.35
C SER A 166 0.66 -14.10 4.16
N GLU A 167 1.80 -14.43 3.56
CA GLU A 167 2.94 -15.05 4.21
C GLU A 167 4.11 -14.07 4.24
N GLU A 168 4.85 -14.07 5.34
CA GLU A 168 6.06 -13.28 5.47
C GLU A 168 7.26 -14.04 4.90
N CYS A 169 8.01 -13.40 4.02
CA CYS A 169 9.23 -13.95 3.46
C CYS A 169 10.41 -13.05 3.84
N VAL A 170 11.45 -13.68 4.38
CA VAL A 170 12.74 -13.04 4.66
C VAL A 170 13.76 -13.62 3.71
N LEU A 171 14.48 -12.75 3.01
CA LEU A 171 15.67 -13.13 2.27
C LEU A 171 16.86 -12.98 3.20
N ASP A 172 17.34 -14.12 3.67
CA ASP A 172 18.66 -14.18 4.29
C ASP A 172 19.69 -14.10 3.17
N LEU A 173 20.44 -13.00 3.13
CA LEU A 173 21.69 -13.00 2.37
C LEU A 173 22.68 -13.83 3.18
N GLU A 174 22.80 -15.12 2.86
CA GLU A 174 23.97 -15.88 3.26
C GLU A 174 25.19 -15.12 2.74
N GLY A 175 25.98 -14.57 3.67
CA GLY A 175 27.13 -13.75 3.34
C GLY A 175 28.18 -14.55 2.57
N GLU A 176 28.73 -13.93 1.54
CA GLU A 176 30.09 -14.23 1.07
C GLU A 176 31.12 -13.67 2.06
#